data_AF-A0A7X9BAB8-F1
#
_entry.id   AF-A0A7X9BAB8-F1
#
_cell.length_a   1.000
_cell.length_b   1.000
_cell.length_c   1.000
_cell.angle_alpha   90.00
_cell.angle_beta   90.00
_cell.angle_gamma   90.00
#
_symmetry.space_group_name_H-M   'P 1'
#
loop_
_entity.id
_entity.type
_entity.pdbx_description
1 polymer ?
#
loop_
_entity_poly.entity_id
_entity_poly.type
_entity_poly.pdbx_seq_one_letter_code
_entity_poly.pdbx_strand_id
1 'polypeptide(L)' 'MKLISVQIPEAYMNGLDELVNYGYFPNKSEAIRSAIRDMLKNELGGFRSLRNEGISGKIK' A
#
# COMPACT_ATOMS: atom_id res chain seq x y z
N MET A 1 10.98 6.69 -0.40
CA MET A 1 9.85 5.97 -1.04
C MET A 1 10.30 5.52 -2.41
N LYS A 2 9.83 4.36 -2.91
CA LYS A 2 10.16 3.85 -4.25
C LYS A 2 8.94 4.05 -5.16
N LEU A 3 9.15 4.53 -6.39
CA LEU A 3 8.08 4.67 -7.38
C LEU A 3 7.67 3.28 -7.88
N ILE A 4 6.37 3.01 -7.89
CA ILE A 4 5.78 1.80 -8.47
C ILE A 4 4.64 2.21 -9.40
N SER A 5 4.48 1.48 -10.50
CA SER A 5 3.35 1.60 -11.40
C SER A 5 2.46 0.38 -11.25
N VAL A 6 1.16 0.58 -11.06
CA VAL A 6 0.16 -0.49 -10.91
C VAL A 6 -0.99 -0.20 -11.86
N GLN A 7 -1.50 -1.25 -12.51
CA GLN A 7 -2.73 -1.16 -13.31
C GLN A 7 -3.92 -1.53 -12.44
N ILE A 8 -4.93 -0.66 -12.41
CA ILE A 8 -6.17 -0.86 -11.66
C ILE A 8 -7.38 -0.45 -12.51
N PRO A 9 -8.56 -1.05 -12.28
CA PRO A 9 -9.80 -0.64 -12.95
C PRO A 9 -10.13 0.83 -12.73
N GLU A 10 -10.72 1.46 -13.74
CA GLU A 10 -11.10 2.88 -13.72
C GLU A 10 -12.06 3.23 -12.57
N ALA A 11 -12.99 2.33 -12.26
CA ALA A 11 -13.92 2.51 -11.14
C ALA A 11 -13.19 2.73 -9.80
N TYR A 12 -12.05 2.09 -9.57
CA TYR A 12 -11.26 2.28 -8.35
C TYR A 12 -10.49 3.59 -8.37
N MET A 13 -10.05 4.04 -9.55
CA MET A 13 -9.43 5.36 -9.70
C MET A 13 -10.44 6.47 -9.36
N ASN A 14 -11.68 6.35 -9.84
CA ASN A 14 -12.75 7.29 -9.55
C ASN A 14 -13.08 7.34 -8.06
N GLY A 15 -13.21 6.19 -7.40
CA GLY A 15 -13.41 6.15 -5.95
C GLY A 15 -12.24 6.78 -5.17
N LEU A 16 -11.00 6.63 -5.66
CA LEU A 16 -9.85 7.27 -5.05
C LEU A 16 -9.86 8.79 -5.21
N ASP A 17 -10.31 9.28 -6.37
CA ASP A 17 -10.50 10.70 -6.64
C ASP A 17 -11.58 11.31 -5.74
N GLU A 18 -12.70 10.60 -5.52
CA GLU A 18 -13.72 11.02 -4.57
C GLU A 18 -13.16 11.16 -3.15
N LEU A 19 -12.40 10.17 -2.68
CA LEU A 19 -11.79 10.22 -1.34
C LEU A 19 -10.86 11.42 -1.16
N VAL A 20 -10.13 11.80 -2.20
CA VAL A 20 -9.27 12.99 -2.19
C VAL A 20 -10.10 14.27 -2.25
N ASN A 21 -11.12 14.32 -3.10
CA ASN A 21 -12.01 15.47 -3.25
C ASN A 21 -12.78 15.78 -1.95
N TYR A 22 -13.19 14.74 -1.22
CA TYR A 22 -13.81 14.90 0.10
C TYR A 22 -12.81 15.28 1.21
N GLY A 23 -11.52 15.31 0.92
CA GLY A 23 -10.48 15.70 1.86
C GLY A 23 -10.07 14.62 2.86
N TYR A 24 -10.51 13.37 2.68
CA TYR A 24 -10.08 12.25 3.55
C TYR A 24 -8.58 11.96 3.39
N PHE A 25 -8.06 12.15 2.18
CA PHE A 25 -6.65 11.99 1.88
C PHE A 25 -6.12 13.18 1.09
N PRO A 26 -4.86 13.58 1.31
CA PRO A 26 -4.26 14.71 0.59
C PRO A 26 -4.01 14.41 -0.89
N ASN A 27 -3.85 13.13 -1.25
CA ASN A 27 -3.67 12.69 -2.63
C ASN A 27 -3.91 11.19 -2.77
N LYS A 28 -4.09 10.75 -4.02
CA LYS A 28 -4.28 9.34 -4.41
C LYS A 28 -3.18 8.42 -3.89
N SER A 29 -1.92 8.86 -3.99
CA SER A 29 -0.77 8.07 -3.54
C SER A 29 -0.77 7.82 -2.03
N GLU A 30 -1.32 8.73 -1.21
CA GLU A 30 -1.42 8.56 0.23
C GLU A 30 -2.58 7.64 0.61
N ALA A 31 -3.72 7.78 -0.06
CA ALA A 31 -4.84 6.85 0.10
C ALA A 31 -4.43 5.39 -0.21
N ILE A 32 -3.72 5.17 -1.32
CA ILE A 32 -3.19 3.84 -1.69
C ILE A 32 -2.22 3.32 -0.63
N ARG A 33 -1.29 4.16 -0.15
CA ARG A 33 -0.31 3.75 0.88
C ARG A 33 -0.98 3.43 2.22
N SER A 34 -2.02 4.16 2.60
CA SER A 34 -2.81 3.84 3.80
C SER A 34 -3.51 2.49 3.65
N ALA A 35 -4.18 2.25 2.53
CA ALA A 35 -4.84 0.97 2.26
C ALA A 35 -3.85 -0.21 2.31
N ILE A 36 -2.67 -0.06 1.68
CA ILE A 36 -1.61 -1.08 1.74
C ILE A 36 -1.13 -1.28 3.18
N ARG A 37 -0.90 -0.21 3.94
CA ARG A 37 -0.47 -0.29 5.35
C ARG A 37 -1.48 -1.07 6.18
N ASP A 38 -2.76 -0.75 6.05
CA ASP A 38 -3.83 -1.36 6.82
C ASP A 38 -3.99 -2.83 6.45
N MET A 39 -3.92 -3.15 5.15
CA MET A 39 -3.87 -4.53 4.67
C MET A 39 -2.70 -5.31 5.27
N LEU A 40 -1.47 -4.78 5.21
CA LEU A 40 -0.28 -5.45 5.77
C LEU A 40 -0.39 -5.62 7.29
N LYS A 41 -1.00 -4.66 8.00
CA LYS A 41 -1.20 -4.76 9.44
C LYS A 41 -2.19 -5.88 9.79
N ASN A 42 -3.25 -6.00 9.02
CA ASN A 42 -4.30 -6.99 9.25
C ASN A 42 -3.84 -8.41 8.88
N GLU A 43 -3.18 -8.58 7.74
CA GLU A 43 -2.78 -9.90 7.23
C GLU A 43 -1.49 -10.43 7.87
N LEU A 44 -0.49 -9.57 8.11
CA LEU A 44 0.86 -9.99 8.55
C LEU A 44 1.14 -9.60 10.02
N GLY A 45 0.15 -9.07 10.74
CA GLY A 45 0.33 -8.59 12.12
C GLY A 45 1.23 -7.36 12.24
N GLY A 46 1.51 -6.68 11.13
CA GLY A 46 2.33 -5.47 11.06
C GLY A 46 3.65 -5.63 10.30
N PHE A 47 4.25 -4.49 9.94
CA PHE A 47 5.44 -4.42 9.08
C PHE A 47 6.70 -5.08 9.68
N ARG A 48 6.71 -5.37 10.99
CA ARG A 48 7.87 -5.96 11.69
C ARG A 48 8.27 -7.34 11.15
N SER A 49 7.31 -8.10 10.61
CA SER A 49 7.59 -9.45 10.09
C SER A 49 8.43 -9.44 8.80
N LEU A 50 8.26 -8.41 7.95
CA LEU A 50 8.90 -8.33 6.62
C LEU A 50 10.41 -8.01 6.64
N ARG A 51 10.99 -7.68 7.81
CA ARG A 51 12.43 -7.41 7.92
C ARG A 51 13.27 -8.70 7.95
N ASN A 52 12.67 -9.87 8.15
CA ASN A 52 13.41 -11.12 8.36
C ASN A 52 13.58 -12.00 7.12
N GLU A 53 12.85 -11.76 6.02
CA GLU A 53 12.92 -12.62 4.82
C GLU A 53 13.98 -12.19 3.77
N GLY A 54 14.77 -11.15 4.05
CA GLY A 54 15.74 -10.60 3.09
C GLY A 54 17.20 -11.03 3.26
N ILE A 55 17.56 -11.82 4.29
CA ILE A 55 18.97 -12.20 4.55
C ILE A 55 19.18 -13.72 4.64
N SER A 56 18.13 -14.54 4.74
CA SER A 56 18.26 -16.02 4.85
C SER A 56 18.22 -16.76 3.50
N GLY A 57 18.49 -16.08 2.39
CA GLY A 57 18.62 -16.70 1.06
C GLY A 57 20.05 -17.11 0.68
N LYS A 58 21.01 -17.02 1.61
CA LYS A 58 22.30 -17.72 1.47
C LYS A 58 22.35 -18.83 2.52
N ILE A 59 22.72 -20.03 2.05
CA ILE A 59 22.83 -21.29 2.79
C ILE A 59 21.53 -22.10 2.82
N LYS A 60 21.15 -22.65 1.66
CA LYS A 60 21.28 -24.10 1.44
C LYS A 60 21.42 -24.41 -0.04
#